data_AF-A0A328Z5Z0-F1
#
_entry.id   AF-A0A328Z5Z0-F1
#
_cell.length_a   1.000
_cell.length_b   1.000
_cell.length_c   1.000
_cell.angle_alpha   90.00
_cell.angle_beta   90.00
_cell.angle_gamma   90.00
#
_symmetry.space_group_name_H-M   'P 1'
#
loop_
_entity.id
_entity.type
_entity.pdbx_description
1 polymer ?
#
loop_
_entity_poly.entity_id
_entity_poly.type
_entity_poly.pdbx_seq_one_letter_code
_entity_poly.pdbx_strand_id
1 'polypeptide(L)'
;MQIQVRINEEGALRNQRHAFTDRFSLITELLQNARRAGALHICVDHAAEERVLRVRDDGHGIEDFQKLLSFHESGWDAGTVAQEQAFGIGFTMCLYAATRVVVASRHQRVDIDTAAALRRKAFDIETTAQPVEGTAIELYGVDIAGLAHRMEALCEGFPVDVVFNGHRLERRCAEDHLQCMSTPIGAMHVAGRRDGKPGRDTLVFLQGICVKRPMYCSTSDANVVHLDPRQFMARLPDRDTLIDADQQVQKIQDQVRQSWRTILEAARAQMSPAEFVETYFDAMTHWGHVDLLNDMDALPAALFERIVGYPVQAPYDQRHYVAPVEVVPSRCDIEAGRVTLVSLGWPRDAENTGHWMLARYKQWLNVKAYALHPDHWLRPHVRYIENHEAHIEARGETARATLEGRWAWPLVILCQSVRIRVGDHVVDIVDEGVCRGDDILVPVGEASGEPVRQLSDFIDDHDRYREDEMNADRDALAGLIRRLRSTDPAQTLASLLAELHLDKYPLLHGRHFEVTVGVGGQPGCTVELAQGAGDRDAER
;
A
#
# COMPACT_ATOMS: atom_id res chain seq x y z
N MET A 1 -28.78 -38.98 42.95
CA MET A 1 -27.30 -38.98 42.81
C MET A 1 -26.95 -37.78 41.95
N GLN A 2 -26.09 -36.87 42.42
CA GLN A 2 -25.83 -35.58 41.77
C GLN A 2 -24.35 -35.24 41.82
N ILE A 3 -23.86 -34.73 40.70
CA ILE A 3 -22.82 -33.71 40.66
C ILE A 3 -23.42 -32.55 39.86
N GLN A 4 -23.20 -31.32 40.34
CA GLN A 4 -23.83 -30.12 39.82
C GLN A 4 -22.77 -29.03 39.66
N VAL A 5 -22.62 -28.50 38.45
CA VAL A 5 -22.07 -27.16 38.28
C VAL A 5 -23.13 -26.19 38.78
N ARG A 6 -22.87 -25.52 39.90
CA ARG A 6 -23.75 -24.49 40.47
C ARG A 6 -23.33 -23.14 39.93
N ILE A 7 -23.99 -22.70 38.86
CA ILE A 7 -23.89 -21.32 38.38
C ILE A 7 -24.78 -20.47 39.27
N ASN A 8 -24.25 -19.37 39.79
CA ASN A 8 -25.03 -18.33 40.43
C ASN A 8 -25.92 -17.67 39.37
N GLU A 9 -27.15 -18.16 39.23
CA GLU A 9 -28.08 -17.83 38.12
C GLU A 9 -28.42 -16.33 38.04
N GLU A 10 -28.31 -15.56 39.13
CA GLU A 10 -28.49 -14.10 39.11
C GLU A 10 -27.29 -13.37 38.51
N GLY A 11 -26.07 -13.87 38.73
CA GLY A 11 -24.83 -13.26 38.23
C GLY A 11 -24.66 -13.46 36.72
N ALA A 12 -25.11 -14.61 36.19
CA ALA A 12 -25.02 -14.93 34.76
C ALA A 12 -25.89 -13.99 33.89
N LEU A 13 -27.12 -13.69 34.32
CA LEU A 13 -28.01 -12.72 33.65
C LEU A 13 -27.44 -11.29 33.73
N ARG A 14 -26.97 -10.85 34.90
CA ARG A 14 -26.38 -9.50 35.03
C ARG A 14 -25.10 -9.31 34.23
N ASN A 15 -24.24 -10.33 34.15
CA ASN A 15 -22.97 -10.26 33.44
C ASN A 15 -23.11 -10.40 31.92
N GLN A 16 -24.22 -10.95 31.40
CA GLN A 16 -24.50 -11.00 29.97
C GLN A 16 -24.54 -9.60 29.34
N ARG A 17 -25.01 -8.57 30.06
CA ARG A 17 -24.99 -7.19 29.57
C ARG A 17 -23.57 -6.72 29.19
N HIS A 18 -22.55 -7.17 29.93
CA HIS A 18 -21.15 -6.82 29.67
C HIS A 18 -20.50 -7.68 28.57
N ALA A 19 -21.18 -8.72 28.09
CA ALA A 19 -20.70 -9.55 26.99
C ALA A 19 -20.95 -8.89 25.62
N PHE A 20 -21.86 -7.92 25.53
CA PHE A 20 -22.12 -7.14 24.32
C PHE A 20 -21.21 -5.92 24.29
N THR A 21 -20.30 -5.88 23.33
CA THR A 21 -19.28 -4.83 23.23
C THR A 21 -19.63 -3.76 22.20
N ASP A 22 -20.51 -4.05 21.24
CA ASP A 22 -21.05 -3.09 20.26
C ASP A 22 -22.58 -2.95 20.40
N ARG A 23 -23.06 -1.71 20.51
CA ARG A 23 -24.51 -1.40 20.53
C ARG A 23 -25.21 -1.74 19.21
N PHE A 24 -24.46 -1.83 18.11
CA PHE A 24 -25.00 -2.21 16.80
C PHE A 24 -25.22 -3.73 16.67
N SER A 25 -24.65 -4.56 17.57
CA SER A 25 -24.88 -6.02 17.60
C SER A 25 -26.35 -6.39 17.74
N LEU A 26 -27.15 -5.54 18.40
CA LEU A 26 -28.60 -5.72 18.48
C LEU A 26 -29.24 -5.82 17.09
N ILE A 27 -28.82 -4.96 16.16
CA ILE A 27 -29.41 -4.88 14.82
C ILE A 27 -29.03 -6.11 14.01
N THR A 28 -27.75 -6.46 13.99
CA THR A 28 -27.26 -7.62 13.23
C THR A 28 -27.93 -8.91 13.70
N GLU A 29 -28.24 -9.03 14.99
CA GLU A 29 -28.93 -10.20 15.54
C GLU A 29 -30.42 -10.24 15.21
N LEU A 30 -31.11 -9.10 15.20
CA LEU A 30 -32.49 -9.03 14.69
C LEU A 30 -32.56 -9.36 13.20
N LEU A 31 -31.62 -8.84 12.39
CA LEU A 31 -31.51 -9.17 10.98
C LEU A 31 -31.26 -10.67 10.76
N GLN A 32 -30.32 -11.26 11.52
CA GLN A 32 -30.04 -12.69 11.45
C GLN A 32 -31.25 -13.54 11.85
N ASN A 33 -32.01 -13.15 12.88
CA ASN A 33 -33.21 -13.88 13.29
C ASN A 33 -34.30 -13.84 12.22
N ALA A 34 -34.52 -12.69 11.59
CA ALA A 34 -35.42 -12.58 10.44
C ALA A 34 -34.99 -13.50 9.29
N ARG A 35 -33.69 -13.50 8.92
CA ARG A 35 -33.17 -14.42 7.90
C ARG A 35 -33.37 -15.89 8.29
N ARG A 36 -33.09 -16.26 9.54
CA ARG A 36 -33.32 -17.63 10.05
C ARG A 36 -34.79 -18.03 9.96
N ALA A 37 -35.71 -17.07 10.08
CA ALA A 37 -37.13 -17.27 9.86
C ALA A 37 -37.51 -17.43 8.37
N GLY A 38 -36.54 -17.40 7.46
CA GLY A 38 -36.76 -17.49 6.02
C GLY A 38 -37.23 -16.19 5.37
N ALA A 39 -37.09 -15.05 6.06
CA ALA A 39 -37.47 -13.75 5.50
C ALA A 39 -36.64 -13.42 4.24
N LEU A 40 -37.28 -12.82 3.25
CA LEU A 40 -36.63 -12.27 2.04
C LEU A 40 -36.57 -10.75 2.09
N HIS A 41 -37.43 -10.12 2.88
CA HIS A 41 -37.53 -8.68 3.04
C HIS A 41 -37.59 -8.29 4.52
N ILE A 42 -36.69 -7.40 4.92
CA ILE A 42 -36.62 -6.87 6.29
C ILE A 42 -36.74 -5.35 6.24
N CYS A 43 -37.68 -4.80 7.00
CA CYS A 43 -37.86 -3.36 7.19
C CYS A 43 -37.39 -2.96 8.58
N VAL A 44 -36.51 -1.97 8.65
CA VAL A 44 -35.97 -1.40 9.89
C VAL A 44 -36.31 0.09 9.93
N ASP A 45 -37.09 0.52 10.91
CA ASP A 45 -37.42 1.92 11.13
C ASP A 45 -36.85 2.39 12.47
N HIS A 46 -36.01 3.43 12.46
CA HIS A 46 -35.40 4.01 13.64
C HIS A 46 -35.77 5.49 13.77
N ALA A 47 -36.60 5.79 14.77
CA ALA A 47 -36.94 7.13 15.21
C ALA A 47 -36.03 7.52 16.38
N ALA A 48 -34.88 8.12 16.09
CA ALA A 48 -33.83 8.40 17.06
C ALA A 48 -34.29 9.36 18.19
N GLU A 49 -35.07 10.39 17.84
CA GLU A 49 -35.60 11.36 18.81
C GLU A 49 -36.59 10.72 19.79
N GLU A 50 -37.42 9.82 19.29
CA GLU A 50 -38.40 9.06 20.09
C GLU A 50 -37.76 7.87 20.82
N ARG A 51 -36.50 7.54 20.49
CA ARG A 51 -35.79 6.35 20.97
C ARG A 51 -36.56 5.07 20.69
N VAL A 52 -37.11 4.97 19.48
CA VAL A 52 -37.89 3.81 19.02
C VAL A 52 -37.23 3.18 17.81
N LEU A 53 -37.05 1.86 17.87
CA LEU A 53 -36.59 1.04 16.75
C LEU A 53 -37.64 -0.03 16.46
N ARG A 54 -38.02 -0.17 15.19
CA ARG A 54 -38.96 -1.18 14.72
C ARG A 54 -38.27 -2.05 13.69
N VAL A 55 -38.35 -3.36 13.85
CA VAL A 55 -37.86 -4.34 12.87
C VAL A 55 -39.03 -5.24 12.47
N ARG A 56 -39.26 -5.36 11.17
CA ARG A 56 -40.34 -6.15 10.59
C ARG A 56 -39.78 -7.04 9.50
N ASP A 57 -40.16 -8.31 9.51
CA ASP A 57 -39.75 -9.29 8.49
C ASP A 57 -40.95 -10.05 7.93
N ASP A 58 -40.77 -10.69 6.78
CA ASP A 58 -41.75 -11.51 6.08
C ASP A 58 -41.50 -13.03 6.27
N GLY A 59 -40.81 -13.42 7.34
CA GLY A 59 -40.49 -14.83 7.62
C GLY A 59 -41.70 -15.66 8.08
N HIS A 60 -41.44 -16.87 8.59
CA HIS A 60 -42.49 -17.78 9.06
C HIS A 60 -43.12 -17.42 10.42
N GLY A 61 -42.62 -16.36 11.07
CA GLY A 61 -43.07 -15.89 12.38
C GLY A 61 -42.74 -16.82 13.55
N ILE A 62 -43.26 -16.49 14.73
CA ILE A 62 -43.00 -17.19 15.99
C ILE A 62 -44.26 -17.98 16.40
N GLU A 63 -44.13 -19.29 16.61
CA GLU A 63 -45.24 -20.12 17.11
C GLU A 63 -45.31 -20.13 18.64
N ASP A 64 -44.15 -20.24 19.28
CA ASP A 64 -44.02 -20.33 20.73
C ASP A 64 -43.30 -19.10 21.27
N PHE A 65 -44.08 -18.14 21.76
CA PHE A 65 -43.58 -16.90 22.36
C PHE A 65 -42.77 -17.14 23.64
N GLN A 66 -42.88 -18.31 24.29
CA GLN A 66 -42.04 -18.65 25.44
C GLN A 66 -40.56 -18.65 25.06
N LYS A 67 -40.23 -19.01 23.81
CA LYS A 67 -38.84 -19.03 23.29
C LYS A 67 -38.18 -17.66 23.27
N LEU A 68 -38.95 -16.56 23.30
CA LEU A 68 -38.40 -15.20 23.42
C LEU A 68 -37.73 -14.96 24.78
N LEU A 69 -38.21 -15.62 25.84
CA LEU A 69 -37.72 -15.47 27.21
C LEU A 69 -37.01 -16.72 27.76
N SER A 70 -36.86 -17.76 26.95
CA SER A 70 -36.05 -18.95 27.28
C SER A 70 -34.58 -18.72 26.97
N PHE A 71 -33.81 -18.33 27.99
CA PHE A 71 -32.36 -18.14 27.87
C PHE A 71 -31.67 -19.48 27.61
N HIS A 72 -30.73 -19.51 26.66
CA HIS A 72 -29.94 -20.70 26.30
C HIS A 72 -30.76 -21.88 25.74
N GLU A 73 -31.99 -21.63 25.32
CA GLU A 73 -32.84 -22.61 24.65
C GLU A 73 -33.16 -22.09 23.24
N SER A 74 -32.74 -22.82 22.20
CA SER A 74 -33.09 -22.43 20.83
C SER A 74 -34.58 -22.68 20.54
N GLY A 75 -35.20 -21.73 19.83
CA GLY A 75 -36.51 -21.90 19.19
C GLY A 75 -36.42 -22.43 17.75
N TRP A 76 -35.21 -22.59 17.21
CA TRP A 76 -34.96 -23.02 15.82
C TRP A 76 -34.86 -24.54 15.68
N ASP A 77 -35.07 -25.05 14.47
CA ASP A 77 -34.90 -26.47 14.16
C ASP A 77 -33.46 -26.95 14.35
N ALA A 78 -33.29 -28.26 14.52
CA ALA A 78 -31.99 -28.88 14.80
C ALA A 78 -30.95 -28.61 13.69
N GLY A 79 -31.39 -28.47 12.43
CA GLY A 79 -30.52 -28.14 11.30
C GLY A 79 -29.97 -26.72 11.42
N THR A 80 -30.83 -25.74 11.68
CA THR A 80 -30.43 -24.33 11.90
C THR A 80 -29.53 -24.19 13.13
N VAL A 81 -29.83 -24.88 14.24
CA VAL A 81 -28.98 -24.85 15.45
C VAL A 81 -27.59 -25.41 15.17
N ALA A 82 -27.50 -26.55 14.47
CA ALA A 82 -26.22 -27.18 14.16
C ALA A 82 -25.39 -26.37 13.16
N GLN A 83 -26.03 -25.75 12.17
CA GLN A 83 -25.35 -25.01 11.11
C GLN A 83 -24.98 -23.58 11.50
N GLU A 84 -25.79 -22.93 12.33
CA GLU A 84 -25.66 -21.50 12.59
C GLU A 84 -25.44 -21.12 14.05
N GLN A 85 -25.42 -22.12 14.94
CA GLN A 85 -25.17 -21.94 16.36
C GLN A 85 -26.15 -20.94 17.00
N ALA A 86 -27.43 -21.08 16.67
CA ALA A 86 -28.51 -20.24 17.18
C ALA A 86 -28.91 -20.65 18.61
N PHE A 87 -28.02 -20.49 19.59
CA PHE A 87 -28.17 -20.99 20.96
C PHE A 87 -29.16 -20.21 21.86
N GLY A 88 -30.12 -19.48 21.30
CA GLY A 88 -31.15 -18.79 22.08
C GLY A 88 -30.66 -17.58 22.90
N ILE A 89 -29.54 -16.94 22.50
CA ILE A 89 -29.00 -15.76 23.18
C ILE A 89 -29.39 -14.45 22.45
N GLY A 90 -29.61 -14.50 21.14
CA GLY A 90 -29.75 -13.30 20.29
C GLY A 90 -30.85 -12.33 20.72
N PHE A 91 -32.08 -12.82 20.95
CA PHE A 91 -33.21 -11.96 21.34
C PHE A 91 -33.00 -11.29 22.71
N THR A 92 -32.22 -11.91 23.62
CA THR A 92 -32.00 -11.38 24.97
C THR A 92 -31.33 -10.00 24.97
N MET A 93 -30.60 -9.64 23.89
CA MET A 93 -30.07 -8.28 23.69
C MET A 93 -31.15 -7.21 23.75
N CYS A 94 -32.36 -7.49 23.26
CA CYS A 94 -33.48 -6.56 23.31
C CYS A 94 -33.83 -6.17 24.75
N LEU A 95 -33.72 -7.11 25.70
CA LEU A 95 -34.02 -6.88 27.11
C LEU A 95 -33.01 -5.95 27.80
N TYR A 96 -31.77 -5.91 27.30
CA TYR A 96 -30.72 -5.03 27.83
C TYR A 96 -30.62 -3.70 27.10
N ALA A 97 -31.07 -3.64 25.84
CA ALA A 97 -30.96 -2.47 24.98
C ALA A 97 -32.19 -1.54 25.04
N ALA A 98 -33.35 -2.04 25.45
CA ALA A 98 -34.61 -1.30 25.48
C ALA A 98 -35.24 -1.27 26.89
N THR A 99 -36.15 -0.32 27.14
CA THR A 99 -36.97 -0.28 28.37
C THR A 99 -38.28 -1.05 28.22
N ARG A 100 -38.77 -1.17 26.98
CA ARG A 100 -39.98 -1.93 26.63
C ARG A 100 -39.81 -2.56 25.25
N VAL A 101 -40.25 -3.81 25.12
CA VAL A 101 -40.20 -4.59 23.88
C VAL A 101 -41.61 -5.08 23.55
N VAL A 102 -42.12 -4.73 22.37
CA VAL A 102 -43.39 -5.27 21.86
C VAL A 102 -43.06 -6.22 20.72
N VAL A 103 -43.53 -7.46 20.81
CA VAL A 103 -43.38 -8.44 19.73
C VAL A 103 -44.77 -8.82 19.25
N ALA A 104 -44.98 -8.75 17.94
CA ALA A 104 -46.18 -9.25 17.28
C ALA A 104 -45.78 -10.20 16.15
N SER A 105 -46.42 -11.35 16.07
CA SER A 105 -46.17 -12.35 15.04
C SER A 105 -47.40 -13.23 14.91
N ARG A 106 -47.81 -13.54 13.68
CA ARG A 106 -49.06 -14.28 13.43
C ARG A 106 -50.22 -13.59 14.16
N HIS A 107 -51.06 -14.32 14.88
CA HIS A 107 -52.17 -13.77 15.65
C HIS A 107 -51.81 -13.45 17.11
N GLN A 108 -50.54 -13.31 17.44
CA GLN A 108 -50.09 -13.14 18.82
C GLN A 108 -49.30 -11.85 18.98
N ARG A 109 -49.49 -11.21 20.13
CA ARG A 109 -48.75 -10.02 20.56
C ARG A 109 -48.39 -10.11 22.03
N VAL A 110 -47.18 -9.72 22.40
CA VAL A 110 -46.75 -9.58 23.79
C VAL A 110 -46.10 -8.22 24.01
N ASP A 111 -46.31 -7.65 25.20
CA ASP A 111 -45.80 -6.36 25.61
C ASP A 111 -44.94 -6.52 26.87
N ILE A 112 -43.63 -6.35 26.70
CA ILE A 112 -42.63 -6.76 27.69
C ILE A 112 -41.97 -5.50 28.28
N ASP A 113 -42.18 -5.27 29.58
CA ASP A 113 -41.33 -4.37 30.38
C ASP A 113 -40.02 -5.08 30.70
N THR A 114 -38.89 -4.57 30.20
CA THR A 114 -37.62 -5.31 30.25
C THR A 114 -37.08 -5.45 31.67
N ALA A 115 -37.29 -4.45 32.53
CA ALA A 115 -36.90 -4.50 33.93
C ALA A 115 -37.71 -5.55 34.71
N ALA A 116 -39.00 -5.70 34.40
CA ALA A 116 -39.85 -6.74 34.96
C ALA A 116 -39.49 -8.14 34.42
N ALA A 117 -39.14 -8.25 33.13
CA ALA A 117 -38.68 -9.50 32.51
C ALA A 117 -37.38 -10.01 33.17
N LEU A 118 -36.40 -9.12 33.38
CA LEU A 118 -35.16 -9.44 34.09
C LEU A 118 -35.39 -9.82 35.57
N ARG A 119 -36.51 -9.40 36.16
CA ARG A 119 -36.99 -9.84 37.49
C ARG A 119 -37.90 -11.08 37.42
N ARG A 120 -37.93 -11.77 36.28
CA ARG A 120 -38.69 -13.02 36.05
C ARG A 120 -40.22 -12.86 36.20
N LYS A 121 -40.76 -11.67 35.90
CA LYS A 121 -42.22 -11.47 35.85
C LYS A 121 -42.79 -12.13 34.59
N ALA A 122 -43.98 -12.72 34.71
CA ALA A 122 -44.74 -13.23 33.56
C ALA A 122 -45.47 -12.09 32.81
N PHE A 123 -45.73 -12.31 31.52
CA PHE A 123 -46.43 -11.38 30.63
C PHE A 123 -47.54 -12.13 29.89
N ASP A 124 -48.68 -11.49 29.72
CA ASP A 124 -49.81 -12.06 29.00
C ASP A 124 -49.61 -11.93 27.48
N ILE A 125 -49.98 -12.98 26.74
CA ILE A 125 -49.99 -12.97 25.27
C ILE A 125 -51.40 -12.62 24.80
N GLU A 126 -51.51 -11.53 24.08
CA GLU A 126 -52.75 -11.05 23.47
C GLU A 126 -52.96 -11.75 22.12
N THR A 127 -54.21 -12.12 21.81
CA THR A 127 -54.58 -12.57 20.47
C THR A 127 -55.00 -11.37 19.63
N THR A 128 -54.35 -11.14 18.50
CA THR A 128 -54.67 -10.05 17.56
C THR A 128 -55.72 -10.48 16.54
N ALA A 129 -56.59 -9.54 16.14
CA ALA A 129 -57.66 -9.82 15.18
C ALA A 129 -57.15 -10.07 13.75
N GLN A 130 -56.04 -9.42 13.39
CA GLN A 130 -55.37 -9.62 12.10
C GLN A 130 -53.98 -10.26 12.35
N PRO A 131 -53.58 -11.22 11.49
CA PRO A 131 -52.25 -11.78 11.58
C PRO A 131 -51.20 -10.76 11.12
N VAL A 132 -50.06 -10.74 11.81
CA VAL A 132 -48.83 -10.12 11.33
C VAL A 132 -48.09 -11.13 10.46
N GLU A 133 -47.78 -10.75 9.23
CA GLU A 133 -46.87 -11.48 8.35
C GLU A 133 -45.46 -11.42 8.94
N GLY A 134 -44.80 -12.58 9.05
CA GLY A 134 -43.52 -12.72 9.76
C GLY A 134 -43.55 -12.25 11.21
N THR A 135 -42.57 -11.42 11.58
CA THR A 135 -42.41 -10.91 12.94
C THR A 135 -42.22 -9.40 12.93
N ALA A 136 -42.89 -8.70 13.83
CA ALA A 136 -42.71 -7.28 14.11
C ALA A 136 -42.20 -7.11 15.55
N ILE A 137 -41.05 -6.47 15.70
CA ILE A 137 -40.42 -6.18 16.98
C ILE A 137 -40.27 -4.66 17.11
N GLU A 138 -40.83 -4.09 18.17
CA GLU A 138 -40.69 -2.69 18.52
C GLU A 138 -39.94 -2.55 19.84
N LEU A 139 -38.88 -1.75 19.82
CA LEU A 139 -37.99 -1.50 20.93
C LEU A 139 -38.09 -0.04 21.33
N TYR A 140 -38.49 0.23 22.57
CA TYR A 140 -38.68 1.57 23.12
C TYR A 140 -37.56 1.91 24.11
N GLY A 141 -37.14 3.17 24.13
CA GLY A 141 -36.07 3.66 25.00
C GLY A 141 -34.66 3.25 24.55
N VAL A 142 -34.52 2.75 23.32
CA VAL A 142 -33.26 2.26 22.77
C VAL A 142 -32.30 3.43 22.49
N ASP A 143 -31.01 3.26 22.78
CA ASP A 143 -29.96 4.27 22.51
C ASP A 143 -28.93 3.74 21.52
N ILE A 144 -29.20 3.95 20.23
CA ILE A 144 -28.32 3.56 19.12
C ILE A 144 -28.08 4.78 18.23
N ALA A 145 -27.54 5.83 18.83
CA ALA A 145 -27.12 7.02 18.09
C ALA A 145 -26.19 6.65 16.92
N GLY A 146 -26.40 7.28 15.76
CA GLY A 146 -25.57 7.04 14.58
C GLY A 146 -25.88 5.76 13.79
N LEU A 147 -26.93 5.00 14.14
CA LEU A 147 -27.34 3.79 13.41
C LEU A 147 -27.43 4.00 11.90
N ALA A 148 -28.04 5.12 11.47
CA ALA A 148 -28.19 5.45 10.07
C ALA A 148 -26.86 5.44 9.29
N HIS A 149 -25.76 5.88 9.90
CA HIS A 149 -24.43 5.91 9.28
C HIS A 149 -23.77 4.53 9.19
N ARG A 150 -24.30 3.53 9.90
CA ARG A 150 -23.74 2.18 9.99
C ARG A 150 -24.56 1.15 9.23
N MET A 151 -25.84 1.39 8.99
CA MET A 151 -26.76 0.42 8.37
C MET A 151 -26.25 -0.15 7.05
N GLU A 152 -25.75 0.70 6.14
CA GLU A 152 -25.17 0.24 4.87
C GLU A 152 -24.00 -0.74 5.12
N ALA A 153 -23.05 -0.36 5.97
CA ALA A 153 -21.89 -1.20 6.27
C ALA A 153 -22.27 -2.52 6.97
N LEU A 154 -23.30 -2.51 7.81
CA LEU A 154 -23.81 -3.71 8.51
C LEU A 154 -24.53 -4.66 7.56
N CYS A 155 -25.18 -4.14 6.51
CA CYS A 155 -25.98 -4.92 5.56
C CYS A 155 -25.27 -5.22 4.24
N GLU A 156 -24.03 -4.75 4.06
CA GLU A 156 -23.33 -4.79 2.76
C GLU A 156 -23.20 -6.21 2.19
N GLY A 157 -22.96 -7.19 3.05
CA GLY A 157 -22.89 -8.62 2.69
C GLY A 157 -24.15 -9.41 3.01
N PHE A 158 -25.25 -8.76 3.41
CA PHE A 158 -26.43 -9.45 3.90
C PHE A 158 -27.18 -10.15 2.75
N PRO A 159 -27.67 -11.38 2.93
CA PRO A 159 -28.18 -12.20 1.82
C PRO A 159 -29.61 -11.85 1.40
N VAL A 160 -30.33 -11.03 2.16
CA VAL A 160 -31.74 -10.69 1.91
C VAL A 160 -31.93 -9.18 1.92
N ASP A 161 -33.01 -8.70 1.32
CA ASP A 161 -33.24 -7.27 1.15
C ASP A 161 -33.54 -6.59 2.48
N VAL A 162 -32.89 -5.45 2.71
CA VAL A 162 -33.08 -4.63 3.91
C VAL A 162 -33.49 -3.22 3.49
N VAL A 163 -34.59 -2.73 4.04
CA VAL A 163 -35.07 -1.35 3.91
C VAL A 163 -34.88 -0.66 5.26
N PHE A 164 -34.16 0.45 5.28
CA PHE A 164 -33.94 1.26 6.48
C PHE A 164 -34.60 2.64 6.34
N ASN A 165 -35.53 2.99 7.24
CA ASN A 165 -36.29 4.24 7.20
C ASN A 165 -36.89 4.55 5.81
N GLY A 166 -37.45 3.53 5.16
CA GLY A 166 -38.01 3.62 3.81
C GLY A 166 -37.01 3.57 2.65
N HIS A 167 -35.69 3.54 2.93
CA HIS A 167 -34.65 3.46 1.91
C HIS A 167 -34.09 2.04 1.78
N ARG A 168 -34.14 1.45 0.59
CA ARG A 168 -33.51 0.14 0.33
C ARG A 168 -31.99 0.28 0.40
N LEU A 169 -31.34 -0.55 1.22
CA LEU A 169 -29.90 -0.55 1.40
C LEU A 169 -29.20 -1.30 0.25
N GLU A 170 -28.04 -0.80 -0.16
CA GLU A 170 -27.21 -1.46 -1.16
C GLU A 170 -26.42 -2.64 -0.54
N ARG A 171 -26.61 -3.83 -1.10
CA ARG A 171 -25.94 -5.06 -0.64
C ARG A 171 -24.74 -5.39 -1.52
N ARG A 172 -23.79 -4.44 -1.66
CA ARG A 172 -22.71 -4.50 -2.66
C ARG A 172 -21.81 -5.73 -2.55
N CYS A 173 -21.66 -6.26 -1.34
CA CYS A 173 -20.84 -7.44 -1.06
C CYS A 173 -21.67 -8.72 -0.91
N ALA A 174 -22.98 -8.71 -1.18
CA ALA A 174 -23.80 -9.90 -1.06
C ALA A 174 -23.48 -10.93 -2.16
N GLU A 175 -23.64 -12.22 -1.82
CA GLU A 175 -23.28 -13.32 -2.69
C GLU A 175 -24.04 -13.30 -4.04
N ASP A 176 -25.29 -12.86 -4.05
CA ASP A 176 -26.15 -12.74 -5.24
C ASP A 176 -25.81 -11.54 -6.14
N HIS A 177 -25.07 -10.56 -5.63
CA HIS A 177 -24.61 -9.38 -6.38
C HIS A 177 -23.18 -9.52 -6.89
N LEU A 178 -22.44 -10.51 -6.39
CA LEU A 178 -21.07 -10.79 -6.79
C LEU A 178 -21.01 -12.05 -7.65
N GLN A 179 -20.08 -12.05 -8.60
CA GLN A 179 -19.77 -13.29 -9.31
C GLN A 179 -18.84 -14.14 -8.45
N CYS A 180 -19.40 -14.88 -7.50
CA CYS A 180 -18.66 -15.76 -6.61
C CYS A 180 -18.28 -17.09 -7.26
N MET A 181 -17.18 -17.68 -6.81
CA MET A 181 -16.81 -19.07 -7.04
C MET A 181 -16.97 -19.87 -5.76
N SER A 182 -17.40 -21.12 -5.89
CA SER A 182 -17.49 -22.03 -4.75
C SER A 182 -16.09 -22.50 -4.34
N THR A 183 -15.77 -22.38 -3.06
CA THR A 183 -14.49 -22.84 -2.49
C THR A 183 -14.74 -23.73 -1.27
N PRO A 184 -13.74 -24.50 -0.82
CA PRO A 184 -13.87 -25.29 0.41
C PRO A 184 -14.25 -24.49 1.65
N ILE A 185 -14.00 -23.18 1.71
CA ILE A 185 -14.32 -22.34 2.88
C ILE A 185 -15.62 -21.54 2.73
N GLY A 186 -16.32 -21.67 1.59
CA GLY A 186 -17.52 -20.89 1.27
C GLY A 186 -17.43 -20.20 -0.10
N ALA A 187 -18.31 -19.22 -0.34
CA ALA A 187 -18.36 -18.49 -1.60
C ALA A 187 -17.33 -17.36 -1.62
N MET A 188 -16.58 -17.23 -2.73
CA MET A 188 -15.48 -16.27 -2.84
C MET A 188 -15.59 -15.46 -4.13
N HIS A 189 -15.54 -14.14 -4.00
CA HIS A 189 -15.28 -13.22 -5.10
C HIS A 189 -13.81 -12.80 -5.09
N VAL A 190 -13.15 -12.94 -6.23
CA VAL A 190 -11.75 -12.54 -6.42
C VAL A 190 -11.72 -11.29 -7.30
N ALA A 191 -11.30 -10.18 -6.72
CA ALA A 191 -11.22 -8.90 -7.42
C ALA A 191 -10.10 -8.90 -8.47
N GLY A 192 -10.36 -8.27 -9.62
CA GLY A 192 -9.40 -8.17 -10.72
C GLY A 192 -9.08 -9.48 -11.45
N ARG A 193 -9.86 -10.55 -11.24
CA ARG A 193 -9.67 -11.83 -11.93
C ARG A 193 -9.71 -11.76 -13.47
N ARG A 194 -10.25 -10.67 -14.04
CA ARG A 194 -10.41 -10.48 -15.49
C ARG A 194 -9.31 -9.61 -16.10
N ASP A 195 -8.84 -8.61 -15.38
CA ASP A 195 -7.84 -7.63 -15.84
C ASP A 195 -6.48 -7.79 -15.15
N GLY A 196 -6.36 -8.80 -14.28
CA GLY A 196 -5.14 -9.15 -13.57
C GLY A 196 -4.69 -8.13 -12.54
N LYS A 197 -5.54 -7.16 -12.15
CA LYS A 197 -5.23 -6.18 -11.09
C LYS A 197 -5.57 -6.77 -9.72
N PRO A 198 -4.59 -7.29 -8.95
CA PRO A 198 -4.92 -8.05 -7.76
C PRO A 198 -5.55 -7.16 -6.69
N GLY A 199 -6.74 -7.54 -6.23
CA GLY A 199 -7.33 -6.96 -5.02
C GLY A 199 -6.45 -7.28 -3.82
N ARG A 200 -5.94 -6.26 -3.13
CA ARG A 200 -5.01 -6.42 -2.00
C ARG A 200 -5.70 -6.72 -0.68
N ASP A 201 -6.94 -6.26 -0.56
CA ASP A 201 -7.74 -6.41 0.62
C ASP A 201 -8.73 -7.56 0.49
N THR A 202 -9.10 -8.14 1.63
CA THR A 202 -10.11 -9.19 1.71
C THR A 202 -11.12 -8.85 2.79
N LEU A 203 -12.35 -8.60 2.35
CA LEU A 203 -13.54 -8.50 3.20
C LEU A 203 -14.06 -9.90 3.48
N VAL A 204 -14.34 -10.17 4.75
CA VAL A 204 -14.82 -11.48 5.19
C VAL A 204 -16.16 -11.32 5.86
N PHE A 205 -17.12 -12.11 5.40
CA PHE A 205 -18.47 -12.16 5.89
C PHE A 205 -18.76 -13.57 6.40
N LEU A 206 -19.47 -13.65 7.52
CA LEU A 206 -20.03 -14.89 8.04
C LEU A 206 -21.51 -14.65 8.26
N GLN A 207 -22.37 -15.42 7.60
CA GLN A 207 -23.82 -15.28 7.74
C GLN A 207 -24.31 -13.86 7.43
N GLY A 208 -23.70 -13.20 6.43
CA GLY A 208 -24.00 -11.84 6.02
C GLY A 208 -23.45 -10.72 6.90
N ILE A 209 -22.77 -11.05 8.01
CA ILE A 209 -22.15 -10.07 8.91
C ILE A 209 -20.66 -9.98 8.62
N CYS A 210 -20.13 -8.77 8.52
CA CYS A 210 -18.71 -8.54 8.29
C CYS A 210 -17.91 -8.88 9.57
N VAL A 211 -17.05 -9.89 9.48
CA VAL A 211 -16.20 -10.38 10.59
C VAL A 211 -14.73 -9.94 10.44
N LYS A 212 -14.37 -9.37 9.29
CA LYS A 212 -13.05 -8.77 9.05
C LYS A 212 -13.13 -7.73 7.94
N ARG A 213 -12.65 -6.53 8.25
CA ARG A 213 -12.48 -5.41 7.32
C ARG A 213 -11.12 -4.74 7.53
N PRO A 214 -10.27 -4.64 6.50
CA PRO A 214 -9.04 -3.85 6.58
C PRO A 214 -9.33 -2.35 6.71
N MET A 215 -8.44 -1.60 7.39
CA MET A 215 -8.67 -0.18 7.75
C MET A 215 -8.86 0.75 6.54
N TYR A 216 -8.19 0.49 5.41
CA TYR A 216 -8.20 1.36 4.23
C TYR A 216 -8.70 0.60 2.98
N CYS A 217 -9.76 -0.18 3.17
CA CYS A 217 -10.30 -1.05 2.14
C CYS A 217 -11.39 -0.35 1.30
N SER A 218 -11.18 -0.30 -0.03
CA SER A 218 -12.27 -0.01 -0.98
C SER A 218 -13.02 -1.30 -1.29
N THR A 219 -14.35 -1.27 -1.22
CA THR A 219 -15.19 -2.44 -1.51
C THR A 219 -15.23 -2.78 -3.00
N SER A 220 -14.90 -1.84 -3.90
CA SER A 220 -14.86 -2.08 -5.34
C SER A 220 -13.71 -2.99 -5.78
N ASP A 221 -12.60 -2.96 -5.04
CA ASP A 221 -11.33 -3.59 -5.45
C ASP A 221 -10.90 -4.69 -4.47
N ALA A 222 -11.76 -5.04 -3.51
CA ALA A 222 -11.48 -6.04 -2.50
C ALA A 222 -11.98 -7.43 -2.91
N ASN A 223 -11.23 -8.45 -2.51
CA ASN A 223 -11.76 -9.80 -2.49
C ASN A 223 -12.87 -9.89 -1.44
N VAL A 224 -13.93 -10.63 -1.72
CA VAL A 224 -15.04 -10.83 -0.79
C VAL A 224 -15.19 -12.33 -0.52
N VAL A 225 -15.23 -12.71 0.75
CA VAL A 225 -15.36 -14.11 1.17
C VAL A 225 -16.56 -14.25 2.08
N HIS A 226 -17.55 -15.03 1.65
CA HIS A 226 -18.64 -15.50 2.48
C HIS A 226 -18.31 -16.88 3.02
N LEU A 227 -18.02 -16.96 4.31
CA LEU A 227 -17.57 -18.17 4.97
C LEU A 227 -18.72 -19.17 5.17
N ASP A 228 -18.40 -20.46 5.02
CA ASP A 228 -19.26 -21.57 5.38
C ASP A 228 -19.46 -21.62 6.91
N PRO A 229 -20.69 -21.39 7.42
CA PRO A 229 -20.96 -21.36 8.85
C PRO A 229 -20.80 -22.73 9.53
N ARG A 230 -20.69 -23.83 8.77
CA ARG A 230 -20.38 -25.15 9.32
C ARG A 230 -18.90 -25.32 9.66
N GLN A 231 -18.03 -24.47 9.12
CA GLN A 231 -16.58 -24.57 9.28
C GLN A 231 -15.99 -23.41 10.07
N PHE A 232 -16.65 -22.26 10.09
CA PHE A 232 -16.16 -21.05 10.74
C PHE A 232 -17.11 -20.59 11.83
N MET A 233 -16.53 -20.10 12.92
CA MET A 233 -17.26 -19.61 14.07
C MET A 233 -16.83 -18.18 14.38
N ALA A 234 -17.81 -17.31 14.63
CA ALA A 234 -17.56 -15.97 15.17
C ALA A 234 -17.70 -15.95 16.69
N ARG A 235 -16.99 -15.03 17.33
CA ARG A 235 -17.04 -14.80 18.77
C ARG A 235 -18.44 -14.35 19.18
N LEU A 236 -19.10 -15.15 20.00
CA LEU A 236 -20.37 -14.77 20.61
C LEU A 236 -20.15 -13.77 21.76
N PRO A 237 -21.12 -12.89 22.04
CA PRO A 237 -22.40 -12.75 21.35
C PRO A 237 -22.37 -11.81 20.12
N ASP A 238 -21.38 -10.93 19.98
CA ASP A 238 -21.38 -9.86 18.96
C ASP A 238 -21.23 -10.36 17.51
N ARG A 239 -20.59 -11.53 17.32
CA ARG A 239 -20.26 -12.13 16.01
C ARG A 239 -19.47 -11.19 15.09
N ASP A 240 -18.65 -10.32 15.68
CA ASP A 240 -17.87 -9.28 14.99
C ASP A 240 -16.48 -9.74 14.52
N THR A 241 -15.99 -10.85 15.06
CA THR A 241 -14.67 -11.42 14.74
C THR A 241 -14.71 -12.95 14.80
N LEU A 242 -13.80 -13.61 14.11
CA LEU A 242 -13.67 -15.06 14.11
C LEU A 242 -13.01 -15.57 15.40
N ILE A 243 -13.37 -16.77 15.84
CA ILE A 243 -12.63 -17.50 16.88
C ILE A 243 -11.28 -17.93 16.30
N ASP A 244 -10.20 -17.77 17.06
CA ASP A 244 -8.82 -18.01 16.62
C ASP A 244 -8.50 -17.26 15.32
N ALA A 245 -8.86 -15.97 15.30
CA ALA A 245 -8.83 -15.12 14.11
C ALA A 245 -7.52 -15.21 13.32
N ASP A 246 -6.35 -15.25 13.96
CA ASP A 246 -5.06 -15.33 13.28
C ASP A 246 -4.94 -16.60 12.40
N GLN A 247 -5.35 -17.75 12.92
CA GLN A 247 -5.32 -19.02 12.18
C GLN A 247 -6.36 -19.03 11.05
N GLN A 248 -7.58 -18.52 11.32
CA GLN A 248 -8.64 -18.48 10.31
C GLN A 248 -8.30 -17.50 9.18
N VAL A 249 -7.68 -16.37 9.50
CA VAL A 249 -7.22 -15.38 8.51
C VAL A 249 -6.16 -15.98 7.60
N GLN A 250 -5.20 -16.74 8.14
CA GLN A 250 -4.22 -17.45 7.33
C GLN A 250 -4.90 -18.43 6.37
N LYS A 251 -5.84 -19.25 6.87
CA LYS A 251 -6.63 -20.19 6.04
C LYS A 251 -7.39 -19.47 4.92
N ILE A 252 -7.95 -18.29 5.20
CA ILE A 252 -8.64 -17.46 4.20
C ILE A 252 -7.66 -16.93 3.15
N GLN A 253 -6.50 -16.41 3.58
CA GLN A 253 -5.47 -15.90 2.66
C GLN A 253 -4.92 -17.01 1.76
N ASP A 254 -4.66 -18.20 2.30
CA ASP A 254 -4.22 -19.37 1.53
C ASP A 254 -5.27 -19.78 0.49
N GLN A 255 -6.55 -19.73 0.85
CA GLN A 255 -7.62 -20.01 -0.10
C GLN A 255 -7.72 -18.93 -1.19
N VAL A 256 -7.57 -17.64 -0.87
CA VAL A 256 -7.56 -16.57 -1.88
C VAL A 256 -6.39 -16.78 -2.84
N ARG A 257 -5.20 -17.11 -2.32
CA ARG A 257 -4.03 -17.46 -3.12
C ARG A 257 -4.32 -18.66 -4.04
N GLN A 258 -4.95 -19.71 -3.53
CA GLN A 258 -5.31 -20.89 -4.33
C GLN A 258 -6.39 -20.60 -5.39
N SER A 259 -7.35 -19.73 -5.08
CA SER A 259 -8.35 -19.29 -6.05
C SER A 259 -7.68 -18.53 -7.20
N TRP A 260 -6.73 -17.65 -6.90
CA TRP A 260 -5.89 -17.01 -7.92
C TRP A 260 -5.11 -18.02 -8.75
N ARG A 261 -4.52 -19.05 -8.14
CA ARG A 261 -3.84 -20.13 -8.89
C ARG A 261 -4.76 -20.73 -9.95
N THR A 262 -5.98 -21.09 -9.55
CA THR A 262 -6.98 -21.71 -10.43
C THR A 262 -7.38 -20.77 -11.57
N ILE A 263 -7.56 -19.48 -11.28
CA ILE A 263 -7.87 -18.45 -12.28
C ILE A 263 -6.72 -18.31 -13.29
N LEU A 264 -5.48 -18.24 -12.79
CA LEU A 264 -4.29 -18.08 -13.63
C LEU A 264 -4.04 -19.29 -14.51
N GLU A 265 -4.23 -20.51 -14.00
CA GLU A 265 -4.11 -21.73 -14.80
C GLU A 265 -5.17 -21.80 -15.91
N ALA A 266 -6.41 -21.42 -15.60
CA ALA A 266 -7.47 -21.34 -16.61
C ALA A 266 -7.17 -20.28 -17.68
N ALA A 267 -6.70 -19.10 -17.26
CA ALA A 267 -6.33 -18.01 -18.18
C ALA A 267 -5.13 -18.40 -19.06
N ARG A 268 -4.10 -19.03 -18.47
CA ARG A 268 -2.92 -19.56 -19.18
C ARG A 268 -3.31 -20.55 -20.29
N ALA A 269 -4.36 -21.34 -20.09
CA ALA A 269 -4.84 -22.30 -21.08
C ALA A 269 -5.68 -21.66 -22.20
N GLN A 270 -6.23 -20.47 -21.98
CA GLN A 270 -7.19 -19.83 -22.89
C GLN A 270 -6.60 -18.64 -23.68
N MET A 271 -5.54 -18.03 -23.17
CA MET A 271 -4.90 -16.83 -23.75
C MET A 271 -3.59 -17.18 -24.45
N SER A 272 -3.12 -16.28 -25.31
CA SER A 272 -1.74 -16.36 -25.79
C SER A 272 -0.75 -16.06 -24.66
N PRO A 273 0.49 -16.59 -24.71
CA PRO A 273 1.49 -16.31 -23.68
C PRO A 273 1.77 -14.82 -23.47
N ALA A 274 1.77 -14.01 -24.53
CA ALA A 274 2.01 -12.57 -24.45
C ALA A 274 0.88 -11.84 -23.70
N GLU A 275 -0.38 -12.09 -24.08
CA GLU A 275 -1.55 -11.49 -23.42
C GLU A 275 -1.66 -11.92 -21.96
N PHE A 276 -1.38 -13.20 -21.67
CA PHE A 276 -1.40 -13.74 -20.31
C PHE A 276 -0.39 -13.03 -19.41
N VAL A 277 0.84 -12.87 -19.88
CA VAL A 277 1.90 -12.19 -19.14
C VAL A 277 1.57 -10.71 -18.94
N GLU A 278 1.16 -10.00 -20.00
CA GLU A 278 0.80 -8.58 -19.91
C GLU A 278 -0.35 -8.34 -18.92
N THR A 279 -1.37 -9.20 -18.94
CA THR A 279 -2.55 -9.05 -18.09
C THR A 279 -2.26 -9.42 -16.63
N TYR A 280 -1.61 -10.57 -16.39
CA TYR A 280 -1.59 -11.19 -15.07
C TYR A 280 -0.26 -11.11 -14.31
N PHE A 281 0.78 -10.46 -14.85
CA PHE A 281 2.08 -10.39 -14.16
C PHE A 281 2.00 -9.76 -12.77
N ASP A 282 1.21 -8.69 -12.61
CA ASP A 282 1.00 -8.06 -11.30
C ASP A 282 0.27 -9.00 -10.32
N ALA A 283 -0.74 -9.74 -10.77
CA ALA A 283 -1.40 -10.75 -9.95
C ALA A 283 -0.47 -11.91 -9.58
N MET A 284 0.34 -12.40 -10.51
CA MET A 284 1.31 -13.48 -10.28
C MET A 284 2.37 -13.07 -9.26
N THR A 285 2.91 -11.86 -9.36
CA THR A 285 3.89 -11.33 -8.40
C THR A 285 3.27 -11.10 -7.03
N HIS A 286 2.06 -10.53 -6.96
CA HIS A 286 1.38 -10.26 -5.69
C HIS A 286 0.99 -11.54 -4.94
N TRP A 287 0.43 -12.53 -5.62
CA TRP A 287 -0.03 -13.79 -5.01
C TRP A 287 1.01 -14.92 -5.01
N GLY A 288 2.22 -14.65 -5.50
CA GLY A 288 3.33 -15.59 -5.48
C GLY A 288 3.12 -16.81 -6.37
N HIS A 289 2.63 -16.60 -7.59
CA HIS A 289 2.43 -17.61 -8.65
C HIS A 289 3.29 -17.36 -9.88
N VAL A 290 4.45 -16.71 -9.69
CA VAL A 290 5.41 -16.41 -10.76
C VAL A 290 6.09 -17.66 -11.34
N ASP A 291 5.95 -18.81 -10.68
CA ASP A 291 6.39 -20.11 -11.18
C ASP A 291 5.68 -20.51 -12.48
N LEU A 292 4.47 -19.97 -12.73
CA LEU A 292 3.74 -20.18 -13.98
C LEU A 292 4.47 -19.62 -15.21
N LEU A 293 5.49 -18.77 -15.03
CA LEU A 293 6.30 -18.20 -16.10
C LEU A 293 7.56 -19.00 -16.40
N ASN A 294 7.94 -19.98 -15.57
CA ASN A 294 9.26 -20.63 -15.64
C ASN A 294 9.58 -21.26 -16.98
N ASP A 295 8.56 -21.75 -17.69
CA ASP A 295 8.63 -22.40 -18.98
C ASP A 295 8.11 -21.54 -20.14
N MET A 296 7.74 -20.28 -19.89
CA MET A 296 7.21 -19.37 -20.90
C MET A 296 8.30 -18.53 -21.55
N ASP A 297 8.35 -18.52 -22.87
CA ASP A 297 9.26 -17.64 -23.63
C ASP A 297 8.83 -16.17 -23.60
N ALA A 298 7.53 -15.90 -23.41
CA ALA A 298 7.00 -14.56 -23.27
C ALA A 298 7.41 -13.97 -21.91
N LEU A 299 7.94 -12.75 -21.92
CA LEU A 299 8.44 -12.06 -20.73
C LEU A 299 7.66 -10.76 -20.48
N PRO A 300 7.41 -10.39 -19.21
CA PRO A 300 6.75 -9.14 -18.89
C PRO A 300 7.66 -7.95 -19.17
N ALA A 301 7.15 -6.94 -19.88
CA ALA A 301 7.88 -5.70 -20.15
C ALA A 301 8.33 -4.99 -18.86
N ALA A 302 7.54 -5.10 -17.79
CA ALA A 302 7.83 -4.52 -16.47
C ALA A 302 9.12 -5.03 -15.82
N LEU A 303 9.68 -6.15 -16.29
CA LEU A 303 10.97 -6.66 -15.83
C LEU A 303 12.15 -5.84 -16.34
N PHE A 304 12.02 -5.21 -17.51
CA PHE A 304 13.15 -4.63 -18.21
C PHE A 304 13.13 -3.11 -18.14
N GLU A 305 14.30 -2.55 -17.90
CA GLU A 305 14.53 -1.12 -17.84
C GLU A 305 15.70 -0.77 -18.76
N ARG A 306 15.46 0.16 -19.69
CA ARG A 306 16.48 0.74 -20.56
C ARG A 306 17.11 1.93 -19.84
N ILE A 307 18.43 1.99 -19.77
CA ILE A 307 19.15 3.13 -19.19
C ILE A 307 19.24 4.23 -20.24
N VAL A 308 18.38 5.25 -20.13
CA VAL A 308 18.23 6.33 -21.12
C VAL A 308 18.91 7.63 -20.70
N GLY A 309 19.12 7.84 -19.40
CA GLY A 309 19.69 9.06 -18.84
C GLY A 309 20.92 8.81 -17.98
N TYR A 310 21.44 9.88 -17.40
CA TYR A 310 22.57 9.84 -16.48
C TYR A 310 22.15 9.24 -15.12
N PRO A 311 22.71 8.08 -14.71
CA PRO A 311 22.39 7.47 -13.43
C PRO A 311 22.78 8.41 -12.29
N VAL A 312 21.83 8.70 -11.40
CA VAL A 312 22.01 9.62 -10.26
C VAL A 312 21.33 9.05 -9.02
N GLN A 313 21.76 9.50 -7.86
CA GLN A 313 21.00 9.37 -6.63
C GLN A 313 19.86 10.38 -6.68
N ALA A 314 18.63 9.90 -6.58
CA ALA A 314 17.42 10.70 -6.70
C ALA A 314 16.48 10.45 -5.53
N PRO A 315 15.70 11.46 -5.12
CA PRO A 315 14.84 11.36 -3.95
C PRO A 315 13.67 10.41 -4.21
N TYR A 316 13.19 9.77 -3.14
CA TYR A 316 11.93 9.00 -3.10
C TYR A 316 11.78 7.99 -4.26
N ASP A 317 12.84 7.23 -4.54
CA ASP A 317 12.84 6.15 -5.54
C ASP A 317 12.58 6.59 -7.00
N GLN A 318 12.70 7.88 -7.30
CA GLN A 318 12.55 8.39 -8.66
C GLN A 318 13.74 7.99 -9.53
N ARG A 319 13.51 7.31 -10.65
CA ARG A 319 14.57 6.84 -11.56
C ARG A 319 14.38 7.38 -12.97
N HIS A 320 14.50 8.70 -13.14
CA HIS A 320 14.33 9.39 -14.44
C HIS A 320 15.32 8.95 -15.53
N TYR A 321 16.42 8.30 -15.13
CA TYR A 321 17.44 7.78 -16.03
C TYR A 321 17.14 6.38 -16.58
N VAL A 322 16.02 5.76 -16.17
CA VAL A 322 15.52 4.52 -16.79
C VAL A 322 14.17 4.73 -17.45
N ALA A 323 13.91 3.96 -18.51
CA ALA A 323 12.63 3.95 -19.21
C ALA A 323 12.17 2.50 -19.46
N PRO A 324 10.86 2.26 -19.64
CA PRO A 324 10.35 0.98 -20.12
C PRO A 324 10.97 0.62 -21.47
N VAL A 325 11.10 -0.68 -21.73
CA VAL A 325 11.48 -1.17 -23.07
C VAL A 325 10.30 -1.07 -24.03
N GLU A 326 10.56 -0.64 -25.26
CA GLU A 326 9.55 -0.62 -26.34
C GLU A 326 9.24 -2.02 -26.87
N VAL A 327 10.28 -2.87 -26.93
CA VAL A 327 10.20 -4.25 -27.39
C VAL A 327 10.90 -5.13 -26.37
N VAL A 328 10.17 -6.12 -25.87
CA VAL A 328 10.71 -7.10 -24.94
C VAL A 328 11.69 -8.02 -25.68
N PRO A 329 12.92 -8.23 -25.17
CA PRO A 329 13.88 -9.12 -25.80
C PRO A 329 13.34 -10.55 -25.93
N SER A 330 13.51 -11.17 -27.10
CA SER A 330 13.13 -12.56 -27.28
C SER A 330 14.09 -13.50 -26.54
N ARG A 331 13.61 -14.68 -26.16
CA ARG A 331 14.47 -15.74 -25.62
C ARG A 331 15.67 -16.04 -26.52
N CYS A 332 15.46 -16.10 -27.84
CA CYS A 332 16.53 -16.33 -28.79
C CYS A 332 17.59 -15.20 -28.78
N ASP A 333 17.19 -13.93 -28.62
CA ASP A 333 18.13 -12.80 -28.54
C ASP A 333 18.97 -12.87 -27.26
N ILE A 334 18.35 -13.28 -26.16
CA ILE A 334 19.01 -13.40 -24.85
C ILE A 334 19.99 -14.59 -24.87
N GLU A 335 19.53 -15.77 -25.28
CA GLU A 335 20.36 -16.99 -25.31
C GLU A 335 21.52 -16.86 -26.30
N ALA A 336 21.33 -16.18 -27.42
CA ALA A 336 22.39 -15.90 -28.39
C ALA A 336 23.32 -14.75 -27.96
N GLY A 337 23.06 -14.08 -26.84
CA GLY A 337 23.87 -12.96 -26.34
C GLY A 337 23.76 -11.68 -27.17
N ARG A 338 22.73 -11.53 -28.02
CA ARG A 338 22.46 -10.29 -28.76
C ARG A 338 22.00 -9.16 -27.84
N VAL A 339 21.37 -9.52 -26.72
CA VAL A 339 21.02 -8.61 -25.63
C VAL A 339 21.73 -9.06 -24.36
N THR A 340 22.38 -8.12 -23.68
CA THR A 340 22.98 -8.38 -22.37
C THR A 340 22.07 -7.85 -21.28
N LEU A 341 21.70 -8.74 -20.36
CA LEU A 341 20.88 -8.44 -19.19
C LEU A 341 21.76 -8.33 -17.95
N VAL A 342 21.55 -7.29 -17.16
CA VAL A 342 22.25 -7.07 -15.89
C VAL A 342 21.28 -6.86 -14.74
N SER A 343 21.64 -7.38 -13.57
CA SER A 343 21.03 -6.98 -12.30
C SER A 343 21.84 -5.84 -11.73
N LEU A 344 21.17 -4.72 -11.44
CA LEU A 344 21.78 -3.54 -10.83
C LEU A 344 21.04 -3.19 -9.54
N GLY A 345 21.77 -3.14 -8.44
CA GLY A 345 21.33 -2.53 -7.19
C GLY A 345 21.11 -1.03 -7.30
N TRP A 346 20.70 -0.40 -6.19
CA TRP A 346 20.50 1.05 -6.13
C TRP A 346 21.84 1.81 -6.28
N PRO A 347 21.86 2.95 -6.99
CA PRO A 347 23.07 3.77 -7.15
C PRO A 347 23.46 4.56 -5.88
N ARG A 348 22.88 4.24 -4.71
CA ARG A 348 23.19 4.91 -3.43
C ARG A 348 24.62 4.62 -2.95
N ASP A 349 25.18 3.49 -3.35
CA ASP A 349 26.56 3.14 -3.06
C ASP A 349 27.47 3.65 -4.18
N ALA A 350 28.55 4.34 -3.82
CA ALA A 350 29.51 4.90 -4.79
C ALA A 350 30.11 3.81 -5.73
N GLU A 351 30.15 2.56 -5.28
CA GLU A 351 30.56 1.41 -6.11
C GLU A 351 29.54 1.10 -7.21
N ASN A 352 28.24 1.13 -6.90
CA ASN A 352 27.16 0.83 -7.85
C ASN A 352 27.08 1.87 -8.99
N THR A 353 27.53 3.10 -8.74
CA THR A 353 27.61 4.14 -9.78
C THR A 353 28.48 3.67 -10.96
N GLY A 354 29.60 2.99 -10.69
CA GLY A 354 30.46 2.42 -11.73
C GLY A 354 29.73 1.36 -12.58
N HIS A 355 28.95 0.48 -11.94
CA HIS A 355 28.17 -0.55 -12.64
C HIS A 355 27.08 0.04 -13.53
N TRP A 356 26.35 1.04 -13.03
CA TRP A 356 25.32 1.76 -13.80
C TRP A 356 25.91 2.48 -15.01
N MET A 357 27.03 3.18 -14.83
CA MET A 357 27.72 3.86 -15.93
C MET A 357 28.25 2.86 -16.97
N LEU A 358 28.86 1.75 -16.54
CA LEU A 358 29.29 0.69 -17.44
C LEU A 358 28.11 0.12 -18.26
N ALA A 359 27.02 -0.24 -17.59
CA ALA A 359 25.83 -0.81 -18.22
C ALA A 359 25.22 0.16 -19.25
N ARG A 360 25.16 1.45 -18.92
CA ARG A 360 24.67 2.50 -19.82
C ARG A 360 25.50 2.59 -21.09
N TYR A 361 26.83 2.73 -20.97
CA TYR A 361 27.70 2.89 -22.15
C TYR A 361 27.77 1.62 -23.00
N LYS A 362 27.59 0.44 -22.39
CA LYS A 362 27.48 -0.83 -23.11
C LYS A 362 26.07 -1.09 -23.65
N GLN A 363 25.11 -0.20 -23.39
CA GLN A 363 23.70 -0.31 -23.78
C GLN A 363 23.05 -1.61 -23.30
N TRP A 364 23.40 -2.05 -22.09
CA TRP A 364 22.80 -3.22 -21.45
C TRP A 364 21.44 -2.88 -20.85
N LEU A 365 20.58 -3.89 -20.73
CA LEU A 365 19.27 -3.75 -20.09
C LEU A 365 19.34 -4.14 -18.62
N ASN A 366 18.80 -3.29 -17.76
CA ASN A 366 18.58 -3.65 -16.36
C ASN A 366 17.36 -4.57 -16.27
N VAL A 367 17.47 -5.64 -15.49
CA VAL A 367 16.37 -6.61 -15.32
C VAL A 367 16.06 -6.86 -13.84
N LYS A 368 14.78 -6.80 -13.49
CA LYS A 368 14.25 -7.11 -12.15
C LYS A 368 14.13 -8.62 -11.96
N ALA A 369 15.23 -9.34 -12.05
CA ALA A 369 15.25 -10.80 -11.97
C ALA A 369 14.66 -11.33 -10.64
N TYR A 370 14.75 -10.56 -9.56
CA TYR A 370 14.17 -10.89 -8.26
C TYR A 370 12.63 -11.07 -8.28
N ALA A 371 11.94 -10.47 -9.27
CA ALA A 371 10.49 -10.61 -9.42
C ALA A 371 10.06 -11.95 -10.05
N LEU A 372 11.02 -12.75 -10.54
CA LEU A 372 10.77 -14.06 -11.13
C LEU A 372 11.06 -15.18 -10.14
N HIS A 373 10.51 -16.37 -10.39
CA HIS A 373 10.87 -17.56 -9.63
C HIS A 373 12.39 -17.88 -9.78
N PRO A 374 13.03 -18.52 -8.78
CA PRO A 374 14.42 -18.96 -8.89
C PRO A 374 14.71 -19.91 -10.06
N ASP A 375 13.74 -20.75 -10.42
CA ASP A 375 13.87 -21.74 -11.52
C ASP A 375 13.54 -21.20 -12.91
N HIS A 376 13.25 -19.91 -13.04
CA HIS A 376 12.90 -19.33 -14.34
C HIS A 376 14.09 -19.36 -15.30
N TRP A 377 13.86 -19.76 -16.56
CA TRP A 377 14.92 -19.89 -17.58
C TRP A 377 15.74 -18.61 -17.83
N LEU A 378 15.24 -17.42 -17.48
CA LEU A 378 15.93 -16.15 -17.67
C LEU A 378 17.12 -16.01 -16.68
N ARG A 379 17.00 -16.62 -15.49
CA ARG A 379 17.93 -16.45 -14.36
C ARG A 379 19.40 -16.71 -14.72
N PRO A 380 19.75 -17.80 -15.44
CA PRO A 380 21.15 -18.06 -15.82
C PRO A 380 21.72 -17.06 -16.84
N HIS A 381 20.88 -16.28 -17.53
CA HIS A 381 21.30 -15.30 -18.53
C HIS A 381 21.47 -13.88 -17.96
N VAL A 382 21.12 -13.67 -16.69
CA VAL A 382 21.30 -12.38 -16.01
C VAL A 382 22.71 -12.29 -15.45
N ARG A 383 23.43 -11.23 -15.79
CA ARG A 383 24.76 -10.95 -15.24
C ARG A 383 24.64 -10.14 -13.95
N TYR A 384 25.14 -10.69 -12.86
CA TYR A 384 25.23 -10.02 -11.56
C TYR A 384 26.57 -9.30 -11.45
N ILE A 385 26.72 -8.21 -12.21
CA ILE A 385 27.99 -7.47 -12.28
C ILE A 385 28.33 -6.76 -10.97
N GLU A 386 27.33 -6.53 -10.10
CA GLU A 386 27.49 -6.02 -8.73
C GLU A 386 28.33 -6.94 -7.83
N ASN A 387 28.44 -8.23 -8.16
CA ASN A 387 29.31 -9.16 -7.43
C ASN A 387 30.82 -8.95 -7.70
N HIS A 388 31.16 -8.04 -8.63
CA HIS A 388 32.52 -7.69 -8.96
C HIS A 388 32.78 -6.22 -8.60
N GLU A 389 33.91 -5.93 -7.97
CA GLU A 389 34.33 -4.57 -7.65
C GLU A 389 34.43 -3.71 -8.92
N ALA A 390 33.88 -2.50 -8.87
CA ALA A 390 33.99 -1.51 -9.93
C ALA A 390 35.25 -0.66 -9.74
N HIS A 391 36.26 -0.91 -10.55
CA HIS A 391 37.48 -0.10 -10.54
C HIS A 391 37.31 1.10 -11.47
N ILE A 392 37.36 2.30 -10.89
CA ILE A 392 37.18 3.57 -11.57
C ILE A 392 38.49 4.36 -11.53
N GLU A 393 39.07 4.63 -12.69
CA GLU A 393 40.39 5.27 -12.83
C GLU A 393 40.33 6.51 -13.72
N ALA A 394 40.91 7.62 -13.26
CA ALA A 394 41.17 8.77 -14.11
C ALA A 394 42.37 8.52 -15.04
N ARG A 395 42.23 8.85 -16.32
CA ARG A 395 43.31 8.76 -17.32
C ARG A 395 43.72 10.14 -17.80
N GLY A 396 45.02 10.42 -17.76
CA GLY A 396 45.56 11.72 -18.18
C GLY A 396 45.01 12.85 -17.31
N GLU A 397 45.20 12.75 -16.00
CA GLU A 397 44.83 13.83 -15.07
C GLU A 397 45.50 15.15 -15.48
N THR A 398 44.72 16.22 -15.44
CA THR A 398 45.15 17.58 -15.84
C THR A 398 45.10 18.56 -14.68
N ALA A 399 44.12 18.44 -13.80
CA ALA A 399 43.97 19.28 -12.62
C ALA A 399 43.20 18.54 -11.52
N ARG A 400 43.39 18.97 -10.27
CA ARG A 400 42.58 18.55 -9.13
C ARG A 400 42.29 19.73 -8.23
N ALA A 401 41.08 19.81 -7.68
CA ALA A 401 40.70 20.81 -6.70
C ALA A 401 39.52 20.29 -5.86
N THR A 402 39.40 20.76 -4.63
CA THR A 402 38.22 20.48 -3.81
C THR A 402 37.08 21.42 -4.22
N LEU A 403 35.89 20.86 -4.41
CA LEU A 403 34.68 21.66 -4.57
C LEU A 403 34.26 22.17 -3.19
N GLU A 404 33.96 23.47 -3.09
CA GLU A 404 33.32 24.05 -1.92
C GLU A 404 31.83 24.25 -2.20
N GLY A 405 31.08 23.15 -2.13
CA GLY A 405 29.63 23.16 -2.24
C GLY A 405 28.96 23.67 -0.96
N ARG A 406 27.66 23.90 -1.04
CA ARG A 406 26.77 24.12 0.11
C ARG A 406 26.43 22.81 0.80
N TRP A 407 26.40 21.70 0.05
CA TRP A 407 26.02 20.39 0.56
C TRP A 407 27.18 19.39 0.56
N ALA A 408 27.99 19.37 -0.50
CA ALA A 408 29.07 18.42 -0.68
C ALA A 408 30.43 19.10 -0.93
N TRP A 409 31.50 18.49 -0.42
CA TRP A 409 32.88 18.96 -0.57
C TRP A 409 33.82 17.92 -1.23
N PRO A 410 33.47 17.37 -2.40
CA PRO A 410 34.26 16.32 -3.04
C PRO A 410 35.60 16.84 -3.58
N LEU A 411 36.57 15.94 -3.68
CA LEU A 411 37.75 16.17 -4.52
C LEU A 411 37.35 15.98 -5.99
N VAL A 412 37.54 17.02 -6.80
CA VAL A 412 37.25 17.03 -8.23
C VAL A 412 38.54 16.82 -9.00
N ILE A 413 38.59 15.80 -9.85
CA ILE A 413 39.77 15.41 -10.63
C ILE A 413 39.43 15.53 -12.12
N LEU A 414 40.02 16.51 -12.80
CA LEU A 414 39.88 16.67 -14.25
C LEU A 414 40.85 15.73 -14.97
N CYS A 415 40.34 15.00 -15.95
CA CYS A 415 41.11 14.02 -16.71
C CYS A 415 40.71 14.04 -18.19
N GLN A 416 41.48 13.32 -19.02
CA GLN A 416 41.12 13.12 -20.42
C GLN A 416 39.94 12.16 -20.55
N SER A 417 39.94 11.07 -19.78
CA SER A 417 38.85 10.10 -19.71
C SER A 417 38.77 9.42 -18.35
N VAL A 418 37.62 8.83 -18.05
CA VAL A 418 37.40 7.95 -16.90
C VAL A 418 37.28 6.52 -17.40
N ARG A 419 38.15 5.64 -16.93
CA ARG A 419 38.09 4.20 -17.21
C ARG A 419 37.33 3.49 -16.13
N ILE A 420 36.26 2.78 -16.49
CA ILE A 420 35.53 1.88 -15.59
C ILE A 420 35.84 0.44 -16.00
N ARG A 421 36.25 -0.38 -15.04
CA ARG A 421 36.46 -1.82 -15.20
C ARG A 421 35.68 -2.61 -14.17
N VAL A 422 34.84 -3.52 -14.62
CA VAL A 422 34.10 -4.49 -13.79
C VAL A 422 34.34 -5.88 -14.37
N GLY A 423 35.08 -6.73 -13.66
CA GLY A 423 35.54 -8.01 -14.20
C GLY A 423 36.31 -7.82 -15.52
N ASP A 424 35.86 -8.51 -16.57
CA ASP A 424 36.43 -8.44 -17.94
C ASP A 424 35.87 -7.30 -18.79
N HIS A 425 34.94 -6.50 -18.24
CA HIS A 425 34.26 -5.45 -18.98
C HIS A 425 34.92 -4.10 -18.70
N VAL A 426 35.28 -3.40 -19.77
CA VAL A 426 35.94 -2.08 -19.70
C VAL A 426 35.22 -1.09 -20.60
N VAL A 427 35.09 0.14 -20.11
CA VAL A 427 34.70 1.31 -20.90
C VAL A 427 35.56 2.51 -20.53
N ASP A 428 35.87 3.33 -21.53
CA ASP A 428 36.50 4.65 -21.37
C ASP A 428 35.43 5.71 -21.66
N ILE A 429 35.15 6.55 -20.66
CA ILE A 429 34.14 7.60 -20.69
C ILE A 429 34.84 8.94 -20.87
N VAL A 430 34.44 9.69 -21.89
CA VAL A 430 35.05 10.98 -22.24
C VAL A 430 34.13 12.17 -22.00
N ASP A 431 32.83 11.96 -21.92
CA ASP A 431 31.84 13.04 -21.96
C ASP A 431 31.06 13.27 -20.66
N GLU A 432 31.11 12.33 -19.72
CA GLU A 432 30.28 12.37 -18.50
C GLU A 432 31.12 12.10 -17.26
N GLY A 433 30.91 12.90 -16.22
CA GLY A 433 31.60 12.68 -14.95
C GLY A 433 31.15 11.41 -14.25
N VAL A 434 32.02 10.87 -13.40
CA VAL A 434 31.75 9.63 -12.65
C VAL A 434 32.24 9.81 -11.22
N CYS A 435 31.38 9.50 -10.25
CA CYS A 435 31.77 9.44 -8.85
C CYS A 435 32.60 8.19 -8.54
N ARG A 436 33.61 8.35 -7.68
CA ARG A 436 34.42 7.26 -7.14
C ARG A 436 34.64 7.50 -5.65
N GLY A 437 33.90 6.77 -4.81
CA GLY A 437 33.83 7.12 -3.39
C GLY A 437 33.30 8.55 -3.23
N ASP A 438 34.05 9.37 -2.50
CA ASP A 438 33.74 10.79 -2.29
C ASP A 438 34.36 11.73 -3.34
N ASP A 439 35.05 11.18 -4.35
CA ASP A 439 35.67 11.94 -5.43
C ASP A 439 34.73 12.05 -6.65
N ILE A 440 34.88 13.14 -7.40
CA ILE A 440 34.26 13.31 -8.72
C ILE A 440 35.34 13.34 -9.80
N LEU A 441 35.30 12.37 -10.71
CA LEU A 441 36.17 12.34 -11.88
C LEU A 441 35.47 13.02 -13.06
N VAL A 442 36.12 14.01 -13.67
CA VAL A 442 35.54 14.87 -14.72
C VAL A 442 36.35 14.72 -16.01
N PRO A 443 35.87 13.92 -16.99
CA PRO A 443 36.56 13.78 -18.27
C PRO A 443 36.33 15.00 -19.16
N VAL A 444 37.06 15.10 -20.28
CA VAL A 444 37.17 16.31 -21.10
C VAL A 444 35.83 16.92 -21.58
N GLY A 445 34.82 16.09 -21.86
CA GLY A 445 33.52 16.53 -22.38
C GLY A 445 32.51 16.93 -21.31
N GLU A 446 32.74 16.59 -20.03
CA GLU A 446 31.80 16.91 -18.95
C GLU A 446 31.91 18.38 -18.53
N ALA A 447 30.82 19.15 -18.52
CA ALA A 447 30.82 20.56 -18.12
C ALA A 447 29.55 21.01 -17.36
N SER A 448 28.61 20.09 -17.12
CA SER A 448 27.27 20.35 -16.62
C SER A 448 27.20 20.47 -15.08
N GLY A 449 28.13 19.84 -14.38
CA GLY A 449 28.09 19.72 -12.93
C GLY A 449 27.12 18.64 -12.42
N GLU A 450 26.40 17.93 -13.30
CA GLU A 450 25.51 16.81 -12.93
C GLU A 450 26.16 15.71 -12.06
N PRO A 451 27.47 15.44 -12.12
CA PRO A 451 28.09 14.41 -11.26
C PRO A 451 27.89 14.59 -9.75
N VAL A 452 27.61 15.80 -9.24
CA VAL A 452 27.26 15.95 -7.80
C VAL A 452 26.03 15.14 -7.40
N ARG A 453 25.13 14.86 -8.36
CA ARG A 453 23.93 14.04 -8.13
C ARG A 453 24.22 12.54 -8.16
N GLN A 454 25.39 12.10 -8.60
CA GLN A 454 25.87 10.74 -8.34
C GLN A 454 26.42 10.59 -6.93
N LEU A 455 26.91 11.69 -6.33
CA LEU A 455 27.52 11.70 -5.01
C LEU A 455 26.48 11.73 -3.88
N SER A 456 25.38 12.46 -4.04
CA SER A 456 24.36 12.63 -2.99
C SER A 456 22.93 12.68 -3.54
N ASP A 457 21.99 12.20 -2.75
CA ASP A 457 20.54 12.32 -2.98
C ASP A 457 19.95 13.67 -2.53
N PHE A 458 20.74 14.49 -1.82
CA PHE A 458 20.34 15.78 -1.24
C PHE A 458 19.11 15.69 -0.32
N ILE A 459 18.98 14.59 0.42
CA ILE A 459 17.97 14.42 1.47
C ILE A 459 18.59 14.78 2.83
N ASP A 460 17.93 15.65 3.60
CA ASP A 460 18.37 16.01 4.95
C ASP A 460 17.96 14.99 6.03
N ASP A 461 18.43 15.20 7.26
CA ASP A 461 18.12 14.36 8.43
C ASP A 461 16.60 14.30 8.77
N HIS A 462 15.77 15.09 8.09
CA HIS A 462 14.32 15.12 8.23
C HIS A 462 13.58 14.53 7.02
N ASP A 463 14.28 13.78 6.17
CA ASP A 463 13.75 13.14 4.96
C ASP A 463 13.19 14.15 3.93
N ARG A 464 13.75 15.37 3.91
CA ARG A 464 13.35 16.43 2.99
C ARG A 464 14.38 16.61 1.90
N TYR A 465 13.91 16.56 0.65
CA TYR A 465 14.72 16.88 -0.51
C TYR A 465 15.04 18.38 -0.59
N ARG A 466 16.33 18.71 -0.74
CA ARG A 466 16.86 20.08 -0.79
C ARG A 466 17.27 20.47 -2.21
N GLU A 467 16.27 20.74 -3.04
CA GLU A 467 16.48 21.12 -4.45
C GLU A 467 17.37 22.35 -4.64
N ASP A 468 17.24 23.36 -3.77
CA ASP A 468 18.06 24.59 -3.85
C ASP A 468 19.54 24.30 -3.59
N GLU A 469 19.86 23.40 -2.66
CA GLU A 469 21.25 23.02 -2.35
C GLU A 469 21.84 22.17 -3.49
N MET A 470 21.03 21.27 -4.05
CA MET A 470 21.39 20.46 -5.22
C MET A 470 21.71 21.31 -6.45
N ASN A 471 20.86 22.29 -6.77
CA ASN A 471 21.13 23.21 -7.87
C ASN A 471 22.37 24.07 -7.61
N ALA A 472 22.57 24.56 -6.37
CA ALA A 472 23.73 25.35 -6.02
C ALA A 472 25.05 24.57 -6.17
N ASP A 473 25.10 23.31 -5.71
CA ASP A 473 26.28 22.47 -5.83
C ASP A 473 26.57 22.07 -7.28
N ARG A 474 25.52 21.80 -8.08
CA ARG A 474 25.66 21.55 -9.52
C ARG A 474 26.29 22.75 -10.22
N ASP A 475 25.77 23.95 -9.98
CA ASP A 475 26.25 25.18 -10.60
C ASP A 475 27.67 25.54 -10.13
N ALA A 476 27.98 25.29 -8.85
CA ALA A 476 29.32 25.44 -8.30
C ALA A 476 30.32 24.48 -8.96
N LEU A 477 29.96 23.20 -9.16
CA LEU A 477 30.80 22.25 -9.87
C LEU A 477 31.00 22.67 -11.33
N ALA A 478 29.95 23.06 -12.04
CA ALA A 478 30.05 23.55 -13.42
C ALA A 478 30.96 24.80 -13.53
N GLY A 479 30.89 25.72 -12.54
CA GLY A 479 31.79 26.85 -12.40
C GLY A 479 33.24 26.44 -12.19
N LEU A 480 33.49 25.51 -11.26
CA LEU A 480 34.81 24.98 -10.97
C LEU A 480 35.45 24.31 -12.19
N ILE A 481 34.70 23.45 -12.90
CA ILE A 481 35.18 22.78 -14.11
C ILE A 481 35.62 23.80 -15.16
N ARG A 482 34.79 24.84 -15.42
CA ARG A 482 35.13 25.90 -16.38
C ARG A 482 36.40 26.65 -15.98
N ARG A 483 36.57 26.99 -14.70
CA ARG A 483 37.76 27.67 -14.20
C ARG A 483 39.03 26.83 -14.33
N LEU A 484 38.96 25.54 -13.97
CA LEU A 484 40.11 24.64 -14.05
C LEU A 484 40.53 24.33 -15.50
N ARG A 485 39.62 24.45 -16.47
CA ARG A 485 39.92 24.32 -17.90
C ARG A 485 40.32 25.63 -18.57
N SER A 486 40.19 26.77 -17.90
CA SER A 486 40.53 28.06 -18.46
C SER A 486 42.05 28.16 -18.67
N THR A 487 42.45 28.61 -19.85
CA THR A 487 43.86 28.84 -20.21
C THR A 487 44.27 30.31 -20.05
N ASP A 488 43.33 31.21 -19.72
CA ASP A 488 43.56 32.64 -19.50
C ASP A 488 43.50 32.97 -17.99
N PRO A 489 44.65 33.23 -17.34
CA PRO A 489 44.70 33.54 -15.91
C PRO A 489 43.90 34.78 -15.52
N ALA A 490 43.84 35.81 -16.39
CA ALA A 490 43.15 37.06 -16.08
C ALA A 490 41.64 36.87 -16.10
N GLN A 491 41.10 36.12 -17.08
CA GLN A 491 39.68 35.77 -17.11
C GLN A 491 39.28 34.87 -15.95
N THR A 492 40.12 33.91 -15.56
CA THR A 492 39.86 33.05 -14.41
C THR A 492 39.77 33.85 -13.11
N LEU A 493 40.73 34.76 -12.89
CA LEU A 493 40.72 35.63 -11.71
C LEU A 493 39.53 36.60 -11.74
N ALA A 494 39.22 37.20 -12.90
CA ALA A 494 38.05 38.07 -13.05
C ALA A 494 36.73 37.34 -12.75
N SER A 495 36.59 36.09 -13.20
CA SER A 495 35.41 35.26 -12.90
C SER A 495 35.28 34.95 -11.40
N LEU A 496 36.39 34.69 -10.70
CA LEU A 496 36.38 34.46 -9.25
C LEU A 496 36.01 35.74 -8.49
N LEU A 497 36.54 36.89 -8.91
CA LEU A 497 36.24 38.18 -8.27
C LEU A 497 34.78 38.62 -8.51
N ALA A 498 34.17 38.23 -9.63
CA ALA A 498 32.76 38.54 -9.92
C ALA A 498 31.79 37.87 -8.92
N GLU A 499 32.12 36.68 -8.42
CA GLU A 499 31.30 35.97 -7.42
C GLU A 499 31.30 36.68 -6.05
N LEU A 500 32.37 37.41 -5.74
CA LEU A 500 32.49 38.17 -4.50
C LEU A 500 31.68 39.47 -4.51
N HIS A 501 31.05 39.83 -5.64
CA HIS A 501 30.25 41.06 -5.79
C HIS A 501 30.95 42.29 -5.22
N LEU A 502 32.22 42.49 -5.62
CA LEU A 502 33.08 43.56 -5.11
C LEU A 502 32.48 44.97 -5.32
N ASP A 503 31.56 45.11 -6.27
CA ASP A 503 30.77 46.33 -6.52
C ASP A 503 29.93 46.77 -5.31
N LYS A 504 29.61 45.87 -4.37
CA LYS A 504 28.86 46.20 -3.16
C LYS A 504 29.69 46.91 -2.08
N TYR A 505 31.00 47.02 -2.26
CA TYR A 505 31.92 47.57 -1.27
C TYR A 505 32.51 48.91 -1.75
N PRO A 506 32.00 50.06 -1.28
CA PRO A 506 32.43 51.38 -1.75
C PRO A 506 33.94 51.65 -1.59
N LEU A 507 34.58 51.02 -0.61
CA LEU A 507 36.02 51.16 -0.37
C LEU A 507 36.89 50.60 -1.52
N LEU A 508 36.33 49.70 -2.34
CA LEU A 508 37.03 49.07 -3.47
C LEU A 508 36.81 49.84 -4.79
N HIS A 509 35.85 50.78 -4.84
CA HIS A 509 35.49 51.49 -6.06
C HIS A 509 36.66 52.35 -6.57
N GLY A 510 36.99 52.20 -7.86
CA GLY A 510 38.05 52.95 -8.52
C GLY A 510 39.48 52.61 -8.06
N ARG A 511 39.66 51.56 -7.24
CA ARG A 511 40.98 51.13 -6.75
C ARG A 511 41.58 50.08 -7.67
N HIS A 512 42.89 50.16 -7.89
CA HIS A 512 43.67 49.18 -8.64
C HIS A 512 44.49 48.33 -7.67
N PHE A 513 44.41 47.02 -7.84
CA PHE A 513 45.11 46.05 -7.01
C PHE A 513 46.03 45.21 -7.88
N GLU A 514 47.23 44.94 -7.38
CA GLU A 514 48.13 43.94 -7.93
C GLU A 514 47.97 42.67 -7.09
N VAL A 515 47.61 41.57 -7.75
CA VAL A 515 47.33 40.29 -7.10
C VAL A 515 48.38 39.30 -7.54
N THR A 516 49.15 38.79 -6.59
CA THR A 516 50.12 37.71 -6.83
C THR A 516 49.63 36.45 -6.13
N VAL A 517 49.38 35.40 -6.91
CA VAL A 517 49.02 34.07 -6.41
C VAL A 517 50.28 33.22 -6.36
N GLY A 518 50.66 32.77 -5.16
CA GLY A 518 51.86 31.97 -4.95
C GLY A 518 51.77 30.55 -5.53
N VAL A 519 52.93 29.93 -5.79
CA VAL A 519 53.06 28.52 -6.22
C VAL A 519 53.89 27.72 -5.21
N GLY A 520 53.56 26.43 -5.01
CA GLY A 520 54.33 25.52 -4.16
C GLY A 520 54.20 25.82 -2.66
N GLY A 521 55.32 25.78 -1.91
CA GLY A 521 55.36 25.84 -0.43
C GLY A 521 54.95 27.17 0.23
N GLN A 522 54.44 28.14 -0.54
CA GLN A 522 53.82 29.38 -0.09
C GLN A 522 52.52 29.61 -0.91
N PRO A 523 51.43 28.88 -0.61
CA PRO A 523 50.20 28.88 -1.43
C PRO A 523 49.29 30.11 -1.21
N GLY A 524 49.80 31.17 -0.59
CA GLY A 524 49.01 32.36 -0.26
C GLY A 524 48.73 33.26 -1.47
N CYS A 525 47.74 34.14 -1.32
CA CYS A 525 47.49 35.25 -2.23
C CYS A 525 47.91 36.54 -1.55
N THR A 526 48.78 37.33 -2.18
CA THR A 526 49.12 38.67 -1.73
C THR A 526 48.40 39.69 -2.61
N VAL A 527 47.69 40.61 -1.98
CA VAL A 527 46.97 41.69 -2.64
C VAL A 527 47.60 43.00 -2.19
N GLU A 528 48.21 43.72 -3.12
CA GLU A 528 48.81 45.03 -2.88
C GLU A 528 48.00 46.10 -3.62
N LEU A 529 47.80 47.25 -2.98
CA LEU A 529 47.22 48.39 -3.65
C LEU A 529 48.28 48.98 -4.58
N ALA A 530 48.01 48.96 -5.89
CA ALA A 530 48.94 49.50 -6.88
C ALA A 530 49.14 51.00 -6.61
N GLN A 531 50.37 51.42 -6.30
CA GLN A 531 50.66 52.82 -6.03
C GLN A 531 50.74 53.62 -7.34
N GLY A 532 49.70 54.40 -7.62
CA GLY A 532 49.84 55.76 -8.20
C GLY A 532 49.17 56.07 -9.54
N ALA A 533 48.04 56.78 -9.50
CA ALA A 533 47.80 58.01 -10.25
C ALA A 533 46.90 58.89 -9.37
N GLY A 534 47.44 60.04 -8.98
CA GLY A 534 46.98 60.82 -7.83
C GLY A 534 45.58 61.39 -7.92
N ASP A 535 45.16 61.90 -6.75
CA ASP A 535 44.21 62.98 -6.59
C ASP A 535 44.19 63.89 -7.83
N ARG A 536 43.10 63.81 -8.59
CA ARG A 536 42.57 64.96 -9.32
C ARG A 536 41.24 65.31 -8.70
N ASP A 537 41.26 65.69 -7.43
CA ASP A 537 40.20 66.51 -6.88
C ASP A 537 40.61 67.97 -6.92
N ALA A 538 39.66 68.79 -7.33
CA ALA A 538 39.47 70.17 -6.91
C ALA A 538 40.58 71.19 -7.28
N GLU A 539 40.48 71.76 -8.49
CA GLU A 539 40.55 73.23 -8.66
C GLU A 539 39.99 73.67 -10.04
N ARG A 540 38.65 73.67 -10.16
CA ARG A 540 37.80 74.76 -10.71
C ARG A 540 36.38 74.27 -11.01
#